data_AF-A0A7C5EM71-F1
#
_entry.id   AF-A0A7C5EM71-F1
#
_cell.length_a   1.000
_cell.length_b   1.000
_cell.length_c   1.000
_cell.angle_alpha   90.00
_cell.angle_beta   90.00
_cell.angle_gamma   90.00
#
_symmetry.space_group_name_H-M   'P 1'
#
loop_
_entity.id
_entity.type
_entity.pdbx_description
1 polymer ?
#
loop_
_entity_poly.entity_id
_entity_poly.type
_entity_poly.pdbx_seq_one_letter_code
_entity_poly.pdbx_strand_id
1 'polypeptide(L)' 'MAAGLPLLIVTGTTGSGKNRLGAHVARRLGGEVLSLDSMKVYRGMDIGTAKPSSD' A
#
# COMPACT_ATOMS: atom_id res chain seq x y z
N MET A 1 -1.56 -28.29 5.77
CA MET A 1 -1.93 -26.89 5.49
C MET A 1 -0.70 -26.20 4.93
N ALA A 2 -0.78 -25.55 3.77
CA ALA A 2 0.34 -24.76 3.28
C ALA A 2 0.63 -23.64 4.30
N ALA A 3 1.88 -23.49 4.72
CA ALA A 3 2.27 -22.33 5.51
C ALA A 3 1.95 -21.09 4.66
N GLY A 4 1.10 -20.20 5.18
CA GLY A 4 0.72 -18.98 4.48
C GLY A 4 1.95 -18.15 4.14
N LEU A 5 1.90 -17.44 3.00
CA LEU A 5 2.96 -16.50 2.65
C LEU A 5 3.13 -15.46 3.77
N PRO A 6 4.38 -15.05 4.10
CA PRO A 6 4.60 -13.99 5.08
C PRO A 6 3.84 -12.72 4.71
N LEU A 7 3.05 -12.18 5.64
CA LEU A 7 2.22 -10.98 5.45
C LEU A 7 2.61 -9.88 6.44
N LEU A 8 2.89 -8.68 5.93
CA LEU A 8 3.10 -7.48 6.73
C LEU A 8 1.98 -6.48 6.46
N ILE A 9 1.35 -5.99 7.54
CA ILE A 9 0.28 -5.00 7.47
C ILE A 9 0.81 -3.65 7.98
N VAL A 10 0.74 -2.62 7.13
CA VAL A 10 1.10 -1.25 7.49
C VAL A 10 -0.17 -0.39 7.56
N THR A 11 -0.63 -0.10 8.77
CA THR A 11 -1.85 0.68 9.05
C THR A 11 -1.54 2.02 9.75
N GLY A 12 -2.55 2.86 9.94
CA GLY A 12 -2.46 4.22 10.51
C GLY A 12 -3.40 5.23 9.83
N THR A 13 -3.37 6.49 10.23
CA THR A 13 -4.27 7.56 9.74
C THR A 13 -3.93 8.04 8.32
N THR A 14 -4.89 8.65 7.62
CA THR A 14 -4.63 9.28 6.32
C THR A 14 -3.56 10.36 6.46
N GLY A 15 -2.59 10.39 5.54
CA GLY A 15 -1.47 11.34 5.58
C GLY A 15 -0.28 10.92 6.46
N SER A 16 -0.35 9.83 7.22
CA SER A 16 0.73 9.41 8.14
C SER A 16 1.98 8.81 7.48
N GLY A 17 2.08 8.83 6.14
CA GLY A 17 3.24 8.34 5.40
C GLY A 17 3.28 6.82 5.12
N LYS A 18 2.20 6.08 5.38
CA LYS A 18 2.12 4.61 5.19
C LYS A 18 2.54 4.12 3.81
N ASN A 19 2.12 4.81 2.75
CA ASN A 19 2.47 4.43 1.38
C ASN A 19 4.00 4.44 1.18
N ARG A 20 4.68 5.47 1.71
CA ARG A 20 6.15 5.60 1.64
C ARG A 20 6.85 4.49 2.43
N LEU A 21 6.36 4.18 3.62
CA LEU A 21 6.90 3.09 4.45
C LEU A 21 6.69 1.73 3.77
N GLY A 22 5.47 1.44 3.29
CA GLY A 22 5.14 0.18 2.61
C GLY A 22 6.01 -0.06 1.39
N ALA A 23 6.17 0.94 0.51
CA ALA A 23 7.04 0.84 -0.66
C ALA A 23 8.52 0.62 -0.28
N HIS A 24 9.00 1.27 0.78
CA HIS A 24 10.37 1.09 1.26
C HIS A 24 10.62 -0.32 1.80
N VAL A 25 9.69 -0.84 2.60
CA VAL A 25 9.78 -2.20 3.16
C VAL A 25 9.66 -3.25 2.07
N ALA A 26 8.72 -3.10 1.14
CA ALA A 26 8.57 -4.01 0.00
C ALA A 26 9.86 -4.12 -0.82
N ARG A 27 10.51 -3.00 -1.16
CA ARG A 27 11.81 -3.00 -1.85
C ARG A 27 12.91 -3.71 -1.06
N ARG A 28 12.95 -3.55 0.26
CA ARG A 28 13.95 -4.19 1.13
C ARG A 28 13.75 -5.69 1.27
N LEU A 29 12.51 -6.15 1.24
CA LEU A 29 12.15 -7.55 1.45
C LEU A 29 11.92 -8.32 0.14
N GLY A 30 12.00 -7.66 -1.02
CA GLY A 30 11.62 -8.25 -2.30
C GLY A 30 10.14 -8.61 -2.36
N GLY A 31 9.29 -7.89 -1.62
CA GLY A 31 7.86 -8.12 -1.51
C GLY A 31 7.04 -7.20 -2.42
N GLU A 32 5.75 -7.48 -2.49
CA GLU A 32 4.77 -6.69 -3.25
C GLU A 32 3.90 -5.86 -2.32
N VAL A 33 3.44 -4.70 -2.81
CA VAL A 33 2.52 -3.82 -2.06
C VAL A 33 1.09 -4.07 -2.54
N LEU A 34 0.22 -4.46 -1.62
CA LEU A 34 -1.23 -4.51 -1.84
C LEU A 34 -1.90 -3.31 -1.17
N SER A 35 -2.76 -2.60 -1.89
CA SER A 35 -3.53 -1.48 -1.34
C SER A 35 -4.63 -1.99 -0.41
N LEU A 36 -4.62 -1.52 0.85
CA LEU A 36 -5.68 -1.74 1.85
C LEU A 36 -6.42 -0.42 2.11
N ASP A 37 -7.06 0.12 1.07
CA ASP A 37 -7.80 1.38 1.11
C ASP A 37 -9.04 1.25 0.24
N SER A 38 -10.21 1.54 0.81
CA SER A 38 -11.50 1.37 0.13
C SER A 38 -11.78 2.42 -0.94
N MET A 39 -11.07 3.54 -0.95
CA MET A 39 -11.29 4.65 -1.87
C MET A 39 -10.33 4.59 -3.08
N LYS A 40 -9.15 4.01 -2.91
CA LYS A 40 -8.15 3.88 -4.00
C LYS A 40 -8.54 2.93 -5.13
N VAL A 41 -9.60 2.13 -4.95
CA VAL A 41 -10.10 1.20 -5.97
C VAL A 41 -10.84 1.91 -7.13
N TYR A 42 -11.38 3.11 -6.89
CA TYR A 42 -12.20 3.82 -7.88
C TYR A 42 -11.35 4.54 -8.92
N ARG A 43 -11.55 4.25 -10.21
CA ARG A 43 -10.84 4.92 -11.31
C ARG A 43 -11.23 6.40 -11.42
N GLY A 44 -10.28 7.25 -11.81
CA GLY A 44 -10.49 8.70 -11.95
C GLY A 44 -10.49 9.49 -10.62
N MET A 45 -10.43 8.82 -9.47
CA MET A 45 -10.38 9.46 -8.14
C MET A 45 -8.95 9.56 -7.59
N ASP A 46 -7.96 9.88 -8.41
CA ASP A 46 -6.55 9.70 -8.03
C ASP A 46 -6.06 10.77 -7.04
N ILE A 47 -6.39 12.05 -7.27
CA ILE A 47 -5.96 13.18 -6.41
C ILE A 47 -6.62 13.10 -5.04
N GLY A 48 -7.95 13.03 -4.99
CA GLY A 48 -8.72 13.07 -3.73
C GLY A 48 -8.50 11.84 -2.82
N THR A 49 -8.01 10.73 -3.37
CA THR A 49 -7.73 9.50 -2.61
C THR A 49 -6.23 9.27 -2.40
N ALA A 50 -5.39 10.26 -2.74
CA ALA A 50 -3.95 10.21 -2.62
C ALA A 50 -3.35 8.90 -3.19
N LYS A 51 -3.77 8.53 -4.41
CA LYS A 51 -3.14 7.42 -5.12
C LYS A 51 -1.70 7.79 -5.47
N PRO A 52 -0.78 6.81 -5.44
CA PRO A 52 0.56 7.03 -5.96
C PRO A 52 0.48 7.44 -7.43
N SER A 53 1.30 8.42 -7.83
CA SER A 53 1.56 8.69 -9.24
C SER A 53 2.29 7.50 -9.87
N SER A 54 2.12 7.33 -11.18
CA SER A 54 2.85 6.35 -11.98
C SER A 54 4.32 6.72 -12.24
N ASP A 55 4.71 7.96 -11.90
CA ASP A 55 6.07 8.51 -12.03
C ASP A 55 6.96 8.13 -10.85
#